data_AF-A0A8T5HTH6-F1
#
_entry.id   AF-A0A8T5HTH6-F1
#
_cell.length_a   1.000
_cell.length_b   1.000
_cell.length_c   1.000
_cell.angle_alpha   90.00
_cell.angle_beta   90.00
_cell.angle_gamma   90.00
#
_symmetry.space_group_name_H-M   'P 1'
#
loop_
_entity.id
_entity.type
_entity.pdbx_description
1 polymer ?
#
loop_
_entity_poly.entity_id
_entity_poly.type
_entity_poly.pdbx_seq_one_letter_code
_entity_poly.pdbx_strand_id
1 'polypeptide(L)'
;MVIFGILLWVIAILIGLIATVVAYQKTLSKEAVSLKNIHKKIMYSRVSDWKLSDIDGIYVYKKDANLTIRREDFEKSRSFHESWLKCFADSKGHTNHHFVFYANTQIERVRLVSVDGARCLMPYPNPKDMSISPYQYKLGKIINDSFGEIAHFDFDGYLNQANIKVSKQYSRNGIE
;
A
#
# COMPACT_ATOMS: atom_id res chain seq x y z
N MET A 1 -21.74 -56.31 9.33
CA MET A 1 -20.44 -55.84 9.87
C MET A 1 -19.68 -54.88 8.94
N VAL A 2 -19.65 -55.11 7.62
CA VAL A 2 -18.87 -54.28 6.66
C VAL A 2 -19.32 -52.81 6.57
N ILE A 3 -20.64 -52.55 6.60
CA ILE A 3 -21.22 -51.19 6.48
C ILE A 3 -20.79 -50.27 7.63
N PHE A 4 -20.63 -50.82 8.84
CA PHE A 4 -20.26 -50.05 10.03
C PHE A 4 -18.80 -49.56 9.95
N GLY A 5 -17.91 -50.38 9.38
CA GLY A 5 -16.52 -49.99 9.12
C GLY A 5 -16.40 -48.88 8.07
N ILE A 6 -17.18 -48.95 6.99
CA ILE A 6 -17.20 -47.91 5.94
C ILE A 6 -17.70 -46.58 6.49
N LEU A 7 -18.77 -46.61 7.31
CA LEU A 7 -19.32 -45.41 7.94
C LEU A 7 -18.29 -44.70 8.84
N LEU A 8 -17.54 -45.46 9.64
CA LEU A 8 -16.47 -44.93 10.49
C LEU A 8 -15.35 -44.26 9.68
N TRP A 9 -14.96 -44.85 8.55
CA TRP A 9 -13.97 -44.25 7.64
C TRP A 9 -14.46 -42.94 7.01
N VAL A 10 -15.72 -42.89 6.60
CA VAL A 10 -16.32 -41.65 6.04
C VAL A 10 -16.37 -40.55 7.10
N ILE A 11 -16.75 -40.87 8.34
CA ILE A 11 -16.78 -39.90 9.43
C ILE A 11 -15.37 -39.37 9.73
N ALA A 12 -14.35 -40.25 9.76
CA ALA A 12 -12.97 -39.82 9.99
C ALA A 12 -12.47 -38.85 8.91
N ILE A 13 -12.79 -39.11 7.64
CA ILE A 13 -12.48 -38.20 6.52
C ILE A 13 -13.18 -36.85 6.69
N LEU A 14 -14.47 -36.85 7.02
CA LEU A 14 -15.24 -35.63 7.23
C LEU A 14 -14.67 -34.78 8.38
N ILE A 15 -14.29 -35.41 9.50
CA ILE A 15 -13.66 -34.72 10.63
C ILE A 15 -12.32 -34.09 10.20
N GLY A 16 -11.49 -34.82 9.45
CA GLY A 16 -10.22 -34.30 8.93
C GLY A 16 -10.39 -33.09 8.00
N LEU A 17 -11.40 -33.14 7.10
CA LEU A 17 -11.72 -32.02 6.23
C LEU A 17 -12.20 -30.80 7.04
N ILE A 18 -13.09 -31.00 8.01
CA ILE A 18 -13.58 -29.92 8.88
C ILE A 18 -12.42 -29.27 9.65
N ALA A 19 -11.53 -30.07 10.26
CA ALA A 19 -10.38 -29.55 11.00
C ALA A 19 -9.45 -28.71 10.10
N THR A 20 -9.24 -29.15 8.85
CA THR A 20 -8.42 -28.43 7.87
C THR A 20 -9.04 -27.08 7.50
N VAL A 21 -10.35 -27.05 7.24
CA VAL A 21 -11.08 -25.81 6.93
C VAL A 21 -11.02 -24.82 8.10
N VAL A 22 -11.22 -25.30 9.34
CA VAL A 22 -11.14 -24.46 10.54
C VAL A 22 -9.73 -23.88 10.72
N ALA A 23 -8.69 -24.68 10.53
CA ALA A 23 -7.31 -24.22 10.60
C ALA A 23 -7.01 -23.14 9.54
N TYR A 24 -7.47 -23.35 8.31
CA TYR A 24 -7.33 -22.40 7.21
C TYR A 24 -8.01 -21.06 7.52
N GLN A 25 -9.26 -21.08 8.01
CA GLN A 25 -9.99 -19.88 8.42
C GLN A 25 -9.26 -19.11 9.54
N LYS A 26 -8.68 -19.82 10.51
CA LYS A 26 -7.92 -19.21 11.60
C LYS A 26 -6.67 -18.48 11.10
N THR A 27 -5.96 -19.06 10.14
CA THR A 27 -4.78 -18.44 9.51
C THR A 27 -5.17 -17.18 8.74
N LEU A 28 -6.18 -17.25 7.87
CA LEU A 28 -6.68 -16.08 7.14
C LEU A 28 -7.14 -14.95 8.07
N SER A 29 -7.82 -15.28 9.16
CA SER A 29 -8.24 -14.30 10.17
C SER A 29 -7.05 -13.60 10.82
N LYS A 30 -5.99 -14.36 11.18
CA LYS A 30 -4.77 -13.80 11.77
C LYS A 30 -4.03 -12.87 10.81
N GLU A 31 -3.94 -13.23 9.54
CA GLU A 31 -3.35 -12.39 8.50
C GLU A 31 -4.14 -11.10 8.30
N ALA A 32 -5.48 -11.18 8.20
CA ALA A 32 -6.35 -10.01 8.06
C ALA A 32 -6.24 -9.05 9.27
N VAL A 33 -6.14 -9.59 10.49
CA VAL A 33 -5.90 -8.78 11.71
C VAL A 33 -4.51 -8.13 11.67
N SER A 34 -3.49 -8.86 11.23
CA SER A 34 -2.12 -8.33 11.09
C SER A 34 -2.06 -7.19 10.07
N LEU A 35 -2.67 -7.35 8.90
CA LEU A 35 -2.77 -6.33 7.87
C LEU A 35 -3.48 -5.07 8.39
N LYS A 36 -4.63 -5.26 9.04
CA LYS A 36 -5.38 -4.15 9.65
C LYS A 36 -4.55 -3.40 10.68
N ASN A 37 -3.73 -4.12 11.47
CA ASN A 37 -2.83 -3.49 12.44
C ASN A 37 -1.70 -2.69 11.77
N ILE A 38 -1.13 -3.18 10.66
CA ILE A 38 -0.11 -2.46 9.88
C ILE A 38 -0.70 -1.19 9.27
N HIS A 39 -1.85 -1.28 8.61
CA HIS A 39 -2.54 -0.12 8.05
C HIS A 39 -2.87 0.90 9.15
N LYS A 40 -3.32 0.43 10.31
CA LYS A 40 -3.57 1.28 11.48
C LYS A 40 -2.29 2.01 11.92
N LYS A 41 -1.16 1.31 12.03
CA LYS A 41 0.14 1.92 12.38
C LYS A 41 0.49 3.06 11.40
N ILE A 42 0.34 2.84 10.09
CA ILE A 42 0.61 3.85 9.05
C ILE A 42 -0.38 5.02 9.17
N MET A 43 -1.68 4.75 9.21
CA MET A 43 -2.73 5.77 9.26
C MET A 43 -2.64 6.72 10.46
N TYR A 44 -2.22 6.20 11.62
CA TYR A 44 -2.08 7.00 12.83
C TYR A 44 -0.64 7.48 13.08
N SER A 45 0.30 7.16 12.20
CA SER A 45 1.66 7.72 12.27
C SER A 45 1.72 9.17 11.79
N ARG A 46 2.69 9.91 12.31
CA ARG A 46 3.10 11.21 11.75
C ARG A 46 4.25 10.99 10.78
N VAL A 47 4.45 11.93 9.83
CA VAL A 47 5.63 11.91 8.94
C VAL A 47 6.92 11.83 9.75
N SER A 48 7.02 12.61 10.83
CA SER A 48 8.16 12.60 11.76
C SER A 48 8.42 11.26 12.45
N ASP A 49 7.47 10.33 12.45
CA ASP A 49 7.64 8.99 13.00
C ASP A 49 8.37 8.05 12.00
N TRP A 50 8.67 8.51 10.79
CA TRP A 50 9.42 7.78 9.77
C TRP A 50 10.83 8.35 9.60
N LYS A 51 11.78 7.48 9.29
CA LYS A 51 13.15 7.84 8.93
C LYS A 51 13.42 7.35 7.51
N LEU A 52 13.83 8.26 6.63
CA LEU A 52 14.26 7.91 5.28
C LEU A 52 15.76 7.56 5.29
N SER A 53 16.10 6.43 4.65
CA SER A 53 17.44 6.17 4.13
C SER A 53 17.44 6.57 2.65
N ASP A 54 17.95 7.77 2.35
CA ASP A 54 17.87 8.36 1.00
C ASP A 54 18.54 7.48 -0.06
N ILE A 55 19.70 6.92 0.30
CA ILE A 55 20.52 6.06 -0.56
C ILE A 55 19.71 4.83 -1.00
N ASP A 56 18.98 4.22 -0.07
CA ASP A 56 18.27 2.97 -0.31
C ASP A 56 16.81 3.19 -0.75
N GLY A 57 16.27 4.41 -0.60
CA GLY A 57 14.84 4.67 -0.80
C GLY A 57 13.95 3.90 0.18
N ILE A 58 14.43 3.70 1.41
CA ILE A 58 13.75 2.94 2.45
C ILE A 58 13.27 3.88 3.55
N TYR A 59 11.97 3.89 3.80
CA TYR A 59 11.34 4.59 4.91
C TYR A 59 11.12 3.59 6.05
N VAL A 60 11.74 3.82 7.20
CA VAL A 60 11.66 2.95 8.38
C VAL A 60 10.78 3.61 9.44
N TYR A 61 9.78 2.89 9.95
CA TYR A 61 8.95 3.38 11.04
C TYR A 61 9.70 3.31 12.37
N LYS A 62 9.94 4.46 13.02
CA LYS A 62 10.82 4.58 14.20
C LYS A 62 10.34 3.75 15.40
N LYS A 63 9.03 3.53 15.54
CA LYS A 63 8.45 2.78 16.66
C LYS A 63 8.46 1.26 16.44
N ASP A 64 8.69 0.81 15.21
CA ASP A 64 8.74 -0.61 14.84
C ASP A 64 9.51 -0.78 13.52
N ALA A 65 10.81 -1.09 13.62
CA ALA A 65 11.72 -1.16 12.49
C ALA A 65 11.39 -2.30 11.49
N ASN A 66 10.53 -3.24 11.87
CA ASN A 66 10.05 -4.27 10.93
C ASN A 66 9.10 -3.67 9.89
N LEU A 67 8.43 -2.56 10.20
CA LEU A 67 7.55 -1.85 9.28
C LEU A 67 8.36 -0.87 8.44
N THR A 68 8.44 -1.16 7.14
CA THR A 68 9.18 -0.34 6.17
C THR A 68 8.34 -0.05 4.93
N ILE A 69 8.59 1.09 4.28
CA ILE A 69 8.12 1.38 2.92
C ILE A 69 9.36 1.43 2.05
N ARG A 70 9.36 0.71 0.92
CA ARG A 70 10.54 0.59 0.05
C ARG A 70 10.17 1.00 -1.36
N ARG A 71 10.99 1.86 -1.96
CA ARG A 71 10.88 2.25 -3.36
C ARG A 71 11.28 1.08 -4.28
N GLU A 72 10.58 0.93 -5.40
CA GLU A 72 10.97 0.04 -6.50
C GLU A 72 12.23 0.56 -7.21
N ASP A 73 13.08 -0.32 -7.73
CA ASP A 73 14.27 0.06 -8.47
C ASP A 73 13.97 1.06 -9.60
N PHE A 74 14.77 2.11 -9.71
CA PHE A 74 14.57 3.17 -10.71
C PHE A 74 14.54 2.66 -12.15
N GLU A 75 15.26 1.58 -12.46
CA GLU A 75 15.28 0.95 -13.79
C GLU A 75 13.92 0.37 -14.21
N LYS A 76 13.05 0.10 -13.25
CA LYS A 76 11.67 -0.37 -13.48
C LYS A 76 10.69 0.78 -13.71
N SER A 77 11.13 2.03 -13.52
CA SER A 77 10.35 3.20 -13.88
C SER A 77 10.02 3.20 -15.38
N ARG A 78 8.81 3.65 -15.71
CA ARG A 78 8.31 3.70 -17.09
C ARG A 78 7.65 5.05 -17.32
N SER A 79 7.81 5.59 -18.54
CA SER A 79 7.08 6.79 -18.95
C SER A 79 5.58 6.59 -18.76
N PHE A 80 4.92 7.60 -18.24
CA PHE A 80 3.52 7.58 -17.89
C PHE A 80 2.83 8.80 -18.48
N HIS A 81 1.71 8.57 -19.17
CA HIS A 81 1.02 9.59 -19.93
C HIS A 81 -0.47 9.54 -19.61
N GLU A 82 -0.98 10.58 -18.97
CA GLU A 82 -2.40 10.80 -18.75
C GLU A 82 -2.74 12.29 -18.83
N SER A 83 -4.00 12.60 -19.13
CA SER A 83 -4.46 13.97 -19.40
C SER A 83 -4.28 14.91 -18.21
N TRP A 84 -4.43 14.41 -16.98
CA TRP A 84 -4.30 15.21 -15.76
C TRP A 84 -2.87 15.71 -15.52
N LEU A 85 -1.85 15.10 -16.13
CA LEU A 85 -0.46 15.58 -16.01
C LEU A 85 -0.22 16.92 -16.71
N LYS A 86 -1.10 17.32 -17.63
CA LYS A 86 -0.99 18.59 -18.37
C LYS A 86 -1.16 19.84 -17.49
N CYS A 87 -1.61 19.67 -16.24
CA CYS A 87 -1.69 20.78 -15.30
C CYS A 87 -0.32 21.21 -14.74
N PHE A 88 0.72 20.38 -14.90
CA PHE A 88 2.08 20.66 -14.41
C PHE A 88 2.97 21.30 -15.47
N ALA A 89 4.04 21.98 -15.04
CA ALA A 89 4.99 22.62 -15.93
C ALA A 89 5.73 21.60 -16.80
N ASP A 90 6.21 20.51 -16.18
CA ASP A 90 6.59 19.31 -16.93
C ASP A 90 5.44 18.28 -16.91
N SER A 91 4.82 18.08 -18.07
CA SER A 91 3.71 17.15 -18.25
C SER A 91 4.14 15.69 -18.40
N LYS A 92 5.44 15.40 -18.37
CA LYS A 92 5.96 14.02 -18.40
C LYS A 92 5.81 13.39 -17.02
N GLY A 93 5.10 12.26 -16.96
CA GLY A 93 5.00 11.42 -15.78
C GLY A 93 5.90 10.19 -15.88
N HIS A 94 6.25 9.61 -14.72
CA HIS A 94 6.88 8.31 -14.65
C HIS A 94 6.24 7.43 -13.57
N THR A 95 5.90 6.18 -13.89
CA THR A 95 5.37 5.26 -12.88
C THR A 95 6.45 4.86 -11.90
N ASN A 96 6.13 4.94 -10.61
CA ASN A 96 6.96 4.47 -9.52
C ASN A 96 6.11 3.55 -8.64
N HIS A 97 6.69 2.46 -8.15
CA HIS A 97 6.02 1.65 -7.14
C HIS A 97 6.74 1.78 -5.80
N HIS A 98 5.96 1.79 -4.74
CA HIS A 98 6.47 1.61 -3.39
C HIS A 98 5.78 0.40 -2.78
N PHE A 99 6.49 -0.26 -1.88
CA PHE A 99 6.04 -1.50 -1.28
C PHE A 99 6.05 -1.35 0.23
N VAL A 100 4.94 -1.70 0.87
CA VAL A 100 4.88 -1.80 2.33
C VAL A 100 5.37 -3.18 2.72
N PHE A 101 6.33 -3.24 3.64
CA PHE A 101 6.92 -4.45 4.15
C PHE A 101 6.73 -4.55 5.66
N TYR A 102 6.49 -5.76 6.16
CA TYR A 102 6.57 -6.10 7.58
C TYR A 102 7.47 -7.31 7.77
N ALA A 103 8.57 -7.15 8.51
CA ALA A 103 9.55 -8.21 8.79
C ALA A 103 10.01 -8.95 7.51
N ASN A 104 10.28 -8.19 6.44
CA ASN A 104 10.65 -8.63 5.09
C ASN A 104 9.57 -9.30 4.24
N THR A 105 8.34 -9.46 4.74
CA THR A 105 7.21 -9.85 3.90
C THR A 105 6.62 -8.62 3.24
N GLN A 106 6.50 -8.64 1.90
CA GLN A 106 5.77 -7.61 1.17
C GLN A 106 4.28 -7.76 1.47
N ILE A 107 3.69 -6.69 1.99
CA ILE A 107 2.30 -6.63 2.42
C ILE A 107 1.42 -6.02 1.34
N GLU A 108 1.94 -4.98 0.68
CA GLU A 108 1.17 -4.18 -0.26
C GLU A 108 2.10 -3.52 -1.29
N ARG A 109 1.56 -3.31 -2.50
CA ARG A 109 2.17 -2.49 -3.55
C ARG A 109 1.32 -1.25 -3.76
N VAL A 110 1.94 -0.08 -3.72
CA VAL A 110 1.32 1.21 -3.96
C VAL A 110 1.90 1.80 -5.24
N ARG A 111 1.01 2.12 -6.18
CA ARG A 111 1.39 2.78 -7.44
C ARG A 111 1.40 4.29 -7.23
N LEU A 112 2.52 4.91 -7.54
CA LEU A 112 2.71 6.35 -7.57
C LEU A 112 3.15 6.79 -8.96
N VAL A 113 3.00 8.07 -9.22
CA VAL A 113 3.43 8.75 -10.43
C VAL A 113 4.34 9.89 -10.00
N SER A 114 5.58 9.86 -10.47
CA SER A 114 6.49 10.98 -10.37
C SER A 114 6.07 12.02 -11.41
N VAL A 115 5.79 13.24 -10.95
CA VAL A 115 5.29 14.34 -11.78
C VAL A 115 6.22 15.55 -11.71
N ASP A 116 6.05 16.46 -12.67
CA ASP A 116 6.69 17.77 -12.69
C ASP A 116 8.22 17.70 -12.50
N GLY A 117 8.91 16.91 -13.34
CA GLY A 117 10.36 16.72 -13.25
C GLY A 117 10.81 15.99 -11.98
N ALA A 118 9.98 15.07 -11.48
CA ALA A 118 10.20 14.29 -10.26
C ALA A 118 10.20 15.06 -8.94
N ARG A 119 9.55 16.22 -8.91
CA ARG A 119 9.36 17.02 -7.68
C ARG A 119 8.32 16.42 -6.73
N CYS A 120 7.36 15.65 -7.24
CA CYS A 120 6.31 15.05 -6.41
C CYS A 120 6.00 13.62 -6.86
N LEU A 121 5.83 12.71 -5.88
CA LEU A 121 5.35 11.35 -6.07
C LEU A 121 3.89 11.27 -5.66
N MET A 122 2.99 11.32 -6.62
CA MET A 122 1.55 11.32 -6.39
C MET A 122 0.99 9.90 -6.44
N PRO A 123 0.16 9.46 -5.47
CA PRO A 123 -0.58 8.20 -5.62
C PRO A 123 -1.41 8.22 -6.89
N TYR A 124 -1.39 7.12 -7.64
CA TYR A 124 -2.19 7.02 -8.86
C TYR A 124 -3.69 7.09 -8.51
N PRO A 125 -4.44 8.09 -9.02
CA PRO A 125 -5.86 8.23 -8.71
C PRO A 125 -6.70 7.20 -9.45
N ASN A 126 -7.93 7.00 -8.97
CA ASN A 126 -8.95 6.31 -9.73
C ASN A 126 -9.26 7.13 -10.99
N PRO A 127 -9.07 6.57 -12.20
CA PRO A 127 -9.23 7.32 -13.45
C PRO A 127 -10.68 7.74 -13.73
N LYS A 128 -11.68 7.14 -13.05
CA LYS A 128 -13.10 7.48 -13.24
C LYS A 128 -13.49 8.79 -12.55
N ASP A 129 -12.95 9.04 -11.36
CA ASP A 129 -13.41 10.13 -10.49
C ASP A 129 -12.27 11.00 -9.92
N MET A 130 -11.03 10.73 -10.32
CA MET A 130 -9.82 11.40 -9.85
C MET A 130 -9.67 11.37 -8.33
N SER A 131 -10.10 10.28 -7.68
CA SER A 131 -9.98 10.13 -6.24
C SER A 131 -8.84 9.21 -5.80
N ILE A 132 -8.31 9.45 -4.61
CA ILE A 132 -7.40 8.55 -3.88
C ILE A 132 -8.00 8.23 -2.51
N SER A 133 -7.71 7.04 -1.98
CA SER A 133 -8.12 6.67 -0.63
C SER A 133 -7.37 7.48 0.44
N PRO A 134 -7.93 7.61 1.67
CA PRO A 134 -7.21 8.20 2.80
C PRO A 134 -5.85 7.54 3.10
N TYR A 135 -5.74 6.24 2.80
CA TYR A 135 -4.51 5.48 3.00
C TYR A 135 -3.45 5.81 1.94
N GLN A 136 -3.83 5.87 0.67
CA GLN A 136 -2.95 6.35 -0.40
C GLN A 136 -2.47 7.78 -0.13
N TYR A 137 -3.39 8.66 0.32
CA TYR A 137 -3.04 10.01 0.74
C TYR A 137 -1.99 10.00 1.86
N LYS A 138 -2.19 9.20 2.91
CA LYS A 138 -1.24 9.10 4.03
C LYS A 138 0.13 8.62 3.56
N LEU A 139 0.19 7.60 2.71
CA LEU A 139 1.46 7.12 2.15
C LEU A 139 2.13 8.20 1.31
N GLY A 140 1.38 8.90 0.46
CA GLY A 140 1.89 10.03 -0.32
C GLY A 140 2.50 11.12 0.57
N LYS A 141 1.82 11.52 1.66
CA LYS A 141 2.36 12.46 2.64
C LYS A 141 3.65 11.94 3.29
N ILE A 142 3.69 10.68 3.73
CA ILE A 142 4.91 10.09 4.31
C ILE A 142 6.05 10.13 3.29
N ILE A 143 5.81 9.74 2.05
CA ILE A 143 6.84 9.63 1.01
C ILE A 143 7.40 11.01 0.63
N ASN A 144 6.54 12.00 0.41
CA ASN A 144 6.95 13.33 -0.07
C ASN A 144 7.47 14.22 1.06
N ASP A 145 6.89 14.15 2.26
CA ASP A 145 7.26 15.07 3.35
C ASP A 145 8.45 14.53 4.21
N SER A 146 8.88 13.28 4.01
CA SER A 146 10.05 12.73 4.75
C SER A 146 11.40 13.26 4.27
N PHE A 147 11.46 13.98 3.14
CA PHE A 147 12.68 14.64 2.66
C PHE A 147 13.10 15.86 3.51
N GLY A 148 12.34 16.20 4.56
CA GLY A 148 12.70 17.23 5.53
C GLY A 148 12.69 18.65 4.95
N GLU A 149 13.53 19.51 5.51
CA GLU A 149 13.60 20.96 5.21
C GLU A 149 14.17 21.29 3.82
N ILE A 150 14.73 20.30 3.12
CA ILE A 150 15.53 20.51 1.90
C ILE A 150 14.66 20.50 0.64
N ALA A 151 13.47 19.89 0.69
CA ALA A 151 12.57 19.74 -0.45
C ALA A 151 11.11 19.74 0.01
N HIS A 152 10.62 20.87 0.50
CA HIS A 152 9.19 21.05 0.79
C HIS A 152 8.43 21.27 -0.51
N PHE A 153 8.12 20.17 -1.21
CA PHE A 153 7.10 20.21 -2.26
C PHE A 153 5.74 20.06 -1.60
N ASP A 154 4.86 21.04 -1.79
CA ASP A 154 3.51 21.06 -1.22
C ASP A 154 2.66 19.94 -1.84
N PHE A 155 2.73 18.75 -1.24
CA PHE A 155 2.00 17.58 -1.71
C PHE A 155 0.49 17.84 -1.87
N ASP A 156 -0.09 18.61 -0.96
CA ASP A 156 -1.51 18.97 -1.01
C ASP A 156 -1.78 19.94 -2.16
N GLY A 157 -0.87 20.89 -2.41
CA GLY A 157 -0.86 21.75 -3.61
C GLY A 157 -0.81 20.97 -4.92
N TYR A 158 0.03 19.94 -5.03
CA TYR A 158 0.09 19.07 -6.21
C TYR A 158 -1.22 18.30 -6.44
N LEU A 159 -1.84 17.77 -5.37
CA LEU A 159 -3.15 17.12 -5.47
C LEU A 159 -4.22 18.10 -5.97
N ASN A 160 -4.22 19.33 -5.43
CA ASN A 160 -5.15 20.37 -5.85
C ASN A 160 -4.96 20.78 -7.31
N GLN A 161 -3.71 20.95 -7.75
CA GLN A 161 -3.35 21.31 -9.13
C GLN A 161 -3.83 20.24 -10.14
N ALA A 162 -3.71 18.96 -9.80
CA ALA A 162 -4.21 17.83 -10.60
C ALA A 162 -5.71 17.55 -10.43
N ASN A 163 -6.42 18.30 -9.57
CA ASN A 163 -7.81 18.03 -9.19
C ASN A 163 -8.02 16.60 -8.64
N ILE A 164 -7.04 16.07 -7.91
CA ILE A 164 -7.13 14.77 -7.23
C ILE A 164 -7.73 14.96 -5.85
N LYS A 165 -8.77 14.18 -5.54
CA LYS A 165 -9.54 14.31 -4.29
C LYS A 165 -9.29 13.14 -3.36
N VAL A 166 -9.18 13.39 -2.07
CA VAL A 166 -9.19 12.31 -1.07
C VAL A 166 -10.63 11.87 -0.84
N SER A 167 -10.94 10.60 -1.11
CA SER A 167 -12.27 10.06 -0.92
C SER A 167 -12.63 10.00 0.58
N LYS A 168 -13.93 10.15 0.90
CA LYS A 168 -14.41 10.04 2.29
C LYS A 168 -14.37 8.61 2.83
N GLN A 169 -14.18 7.61 1.96
CA GLN A 169 -14.27 6.21 2.32
C GLN A 169 -12.90 5.52 2.27
N TYR A 170 -12.60 4.80 3.34
CA TYR A 170 -11.59 3.76 3.32
C TYR A 170 -12.17 2.55 2.56
N SER A 171 -11.89 2.43 1.25
CA SER A 171 -12.24 1.21 0.53
C SER A 171 -11.39 0.07 1.08
N ARG A 172 -12.07 -0.91 1.68
CA ARG A 172 -11.46 -2.09 2.30
C ARG A 172 -11.04 -3.15 1.28
N ASN A 173 -11.34 -2.94 0.00
CA ASN A 173 -11.25 -3.95 -1.04
C ASN A 173 -10.42 -3.42 -2.22
N GLY A 174 -9.11 -3.63 -2.16
CA GLY A 174 -8.22 -3.56 -3.32
C GLY A 174 -8.18 -4.88 -4.09
N ILE A 175 -9.35 -5.51 -4.29
CA ILE A 175 -9.56 -6.65 -5.19
C ILE A 175 -10.91 -6.39 -5.87
N GLU A 176 -10.85 -5.80 -7.07
CA GLU A 176 -11.85 -6.04 -8.12
C GLU A 176 -11.34 -7.23 -8.95
#